data_AF-A0A063BH10-F1
#
_entry.id   AF-A0A063BH10-F1
#
_cell.length_a   1.000
_cell.length_b   1.000
_cell.length_c   1.000
_cell.angle_alpha   90.00
_cell.angle_beta   90.00
_cell.angle_gamma   90.00
#
_symmetry.space_group_name_H-M   'P 1'
#
loop_
_entity.id
_entity.type
_entity.pdbx_description
1 polymer ?
#
loop_
_entity_poly.entity_id
_entity_poly.type
_entity_poly.pdbx_seq_one_letter_code
_entity_poly.pdbx_strand_id
1 'polypeptide(L)'
;MYIVMMVALALALHARHLHRQLTGTTLVRRDVSGAMLRHEVWRRVRMELPPKHVSAYAEPREVRMRVLRFAGIACRCEELSVALPAEACSRLGDIAVQEFDERFPSRLQVAPQ
;
A
#
# COMPACT_ATOMS: atom_id res chain seq x y z
N MET A 1 32.76 3.84 -14.05
CA MET A 1 32.62 3.99 -12.58
C MET A 1 31.49 4.95 -12.20
N TYR A 2 31.47 6.18 -12.70
CA TYR A 2 30.39 7.16 -12.41
C TYR A 2 28.98 6.68 -12.77
N ILE A 3 28.79 6.05 -13.95
CA ILE A 3 27.47 5.53 -14.36
C ILE A 3 26.96 4.48 -13.35
N VAL A 4 27.83 3.54 -12.95
CA VAL A 4 27.50 2.51 -11.97
C VAL A 4 27.11 3.13 -10.62
N MET A 5 27.85 4.17 -10.19
CA MET A 5 27.55 4.90 -8.96
C MET A 5 26.20 5.63 -9.02
N MET A 6 25.89 6.29 -10.15
CA MET A 6 24.61 6.98 -10.36
C MET A 6 23.43 6.00 -10.36
N VAL A 7 23.58 4.84 -11.01
CA VAL A 7 22.57 3.77 -11.00
C VAL A 7 22.36 3.22 -9.59
N ALA A 8 23.45 2.95 -8.86
CA ALA A 8 23.37 2.47 -7.48
C ALA A 8 22.69 3.50 -6.56
N LEU A 9 23.00 4.79 -6.71
CA LEU A 9 22.37 5.86 -5.95
C LEU A 9 20.88 5.98 -6.26
N ALA A 10 20.50 5.93 -7.54
CA ALA A 10 19.09 5.96 -7.96
C ALA A 10 18.29 4.79 -7.37
N LEU A 11 18.85 3.57 -7.41
CA LEU A 11 18.25 2.39 -6.79
C LEU A 11 18.10 2.54 -5.27
N ALA A 12 19.11 3.08 -4.58
CA ALA A 12 19.06 3.31 -3.15
C ALA A 12 17.99 4.34 -2.76
N LEU A 13 17.89 5.44 -3.51
CA LEU A 13 16.87 6.46 -3.30
C LEU A 13 15.46 5.91 -3.56
N HIS A 14 15.29 5.14 -4.63
CA HIS A 14 14.03 4.47 -4.95
C HIS A 14 13.61 3.49 -3.85
N ALA A 15 14.52 2.64 -3.39
CA ALA A 15 14.26 1.71 -2.30
C ALA A 15 13.88 2.45 -1.00
N ARG A 16 14.55 3.56 -0.68
CA ARG A 16 14.23 4.40 0.48
C ARG A 16 12.87 5.09 0.35
N HIS A 17 12.53 5.57 -0.85
CA HIS A 17 11.22 6.16 -1.13
C HIS A 17 10.10 5.14 -0.91
N LEU A 18 10.26 3.93 -1.46
CA LEU A 18 9.30 2.84 -1.25
C LEU A 18 9.22 2.42 0.22
N HIS A 19 10.34 2.37 0.94
CA HIS A 19 10.32 2.07 2.37
C HIS A 19 9.54 3.11 3.18
N ARG A 20 9.68 4.41 2.84
CA ARG A 20 8.89 5.48 3.45
C ARG A 20 7.40 5.35 3.14
N GLN A 21 7.03 4.98 1.91
CA GLN A 21 5.64 4.73 1.57
C GLN A 21 5.01 3.59 2.40
N LEU A 22 5.80 2.57 2.71
CA LEU A 22 5.37 1.42 3.52
C LEU A 22 5.39 1.70 5.02
N THR A 23 5.95 2.82 5.47
CA THR A 23 5.99 3.17 6.89
C THR A 23 4.55 3.42 7.38
N GLY A 24 4.17 2.78 8.49
CA GLY A 24 2.80 2.87 9.02
C GLY A 24 1.78 2.03 8.25
N THR A 25 2.23 1.07 7.46
CA THR A 25 1.36 0.06 6.83
C THR A 25 1.56 -1.30 7.49
N THR A 26 0.53 -2.13 7.43
CA THR A 26 0.51 -3.50 7.97
C THR A 26 0.56 -4.49 6.80
N LEU A 27 1.37 -5.54 6.91
CA LEU A 27 1.41 -6.60 5.91
C LEU A 27 0.16 -7.45 6.07
N VAL A 28 -0.58 -7.64 4.98
CA VAL A 28 -1.86 -8.33 5.01
C VAL A 28 -1.86 -9.62 4.20
N ARG A 29 -1.17 -9.62 3.06
CA ARG A 29 -1.00 -10.84 2.24
C ARG A 29 0.41 -10.89 1.70
N ARG A 30 0.99 -12.09 1.69
CA ARG A 30 2.25 -12.37 1.00
C ARG A 30 1.99 -13.47 -0.01
N ASP A 31 2.39 -13.22 -1.24
CA ASP A 31 2.30 -14.14 -2.36
C ASP A 31 3.72 -14.35 -2.89
N VAL A 32 4.21 -15.58 -2.77
CA VAL A 32 5.61 -15.92 -3.04
C VAL A 32 5.67 -16.58 -4.41
N SER A 33 6.20 -15.87 -5.40
CA SER A 33 6.43 -16.39 -6.75
C SER A 33 7.90 -16.86 -6.92
N GLY A 34 8.40 -17.61 -5.93
CA GLY A 34 9.77 -18.15 -5.89
C GLY A 34 10.70 -17.51 -4.84
N ALA A 35 11.96 -17.96 -4.81
CA ALA A 35 12.91 -17.56 -3.77
C ALA A 35 13.26 -16.06 -3.78
N MET A 36 13.36 -15.46 -4.98
CA MET A 36 13.80 -14.08 -5.17
C MET A 36 12.67 -13.09 -5.43
N LEU A 37 11.54 -13.49 -6.02
CA LEU A 37 10.44 -12.60 -6.38
C LEU A 37 9.25 -12.80 -5.44
N ARG A 38 8.80 -11.72 -4.80
CA ARG A 38 7.67 -11.76 -3.85
C ARG A 38 6.71 -10.61 -4.13
N HIS A 39 5.42 -10.92 -4.08
CA HIS A 39 4.36 -9.93 -4.05
C HIS A 39 3.84 -9.80 -2.61
N GLU A 40 3.73 -8.58 -2.13
CA GLU A 40 3.18 -8.30 -0.81
C GLU A 40 2.02 -7.31 -0.97
N VAL A 41 0.94 -7.52 -0.22
CA VAL A 41 -0.15 -6.57 -0.09
C VAL A 41 -0.06 -5.99 1.31
N TRP A 42 0.13 -4.68 1.36
CA TRP A 42 0.18 -3.89 2.58
C TRP A 42 -1.07 -3.04 2.68
N ARG A 43 -1.50 -2.73 3.90
CA ARG A 43 -2.71 -1.96 4.20
C ARG A 43 -2.43 -0.86 5.20
N ARG A 44 -3.08 0.28 5.01
CA ARG A 44 -3.27 1.29 6.06
C ARG A 44 -4.69 1.84 5.98
N VAL A 45 -5.22 2.26 7.12
CA VAL A 45 -6.46 3.01 7.21
C VAL A 45 -6.13 4.39 7.77
N ARG A 46 -6.60 5.46 7.13
CA ARG A 46 -6.31 6.82 7.56
C ARG A 46 -7.45 7.77 7.22
N MET A 47 -7.48 8.89 7.93
CA MET A 47 -8.22 10.07 7.48
C MET A 47 -7.40 10.75 6.39
N GLU A 48 -8.01 10.95 5.23
CA GLU A 48 -7.36 11.59 4.08
C GLU A 48 -8.20 12.78 3.64
N LEU A 49 -7.55 13.93 3.44
CA LEU A 49 -8.20 15.13 2.95
C LEU A 49 -8.25 15.06 1.41
N PRO A 50 -9.42 14.85 0.79
CA PRO A 50 -9.52 14.84 -0.65
C PRO A 50 -9.32 16.26 -1.20
N PRO A 51 -9.17 16.41 -2.53
CA PRO A 51 -9.14 17.72 -3.16
C PRO A 51 -10.37 18.56 -2.77
N LYS A 52 -10.17 19.87 -2.56
CA LYS A 52 -11.20 20.80 -2.05
C LYS A 52 -12.52 20.79 -2.83
N HIS A 53 -12.50 20.41 -4.11
CA HIS A 53 -13.69 20.34 -4.95
C HIS A 53 -14.54 19.08 -4.73
N VAL A 54 -14.02 18.07 -4.03
CA VAL A 54 -14.73 16.84 -3.66
C VAL A 54 -15.33 16.99 -2.26
N SER A 55 -14.51 17.37 -1.28
CA SER A 55 -14.94 17.59 0.09
C SER A 55 -13.99 18.55 0.81
N ALA A 56 -14.53 19.34 1.74
CA ALA A 56 -13.76 20.22 2.61
C ALA A 56 -13.27 19.53 3.88
N TYR A 57 -13.72 18.30 4.14
CA TYR A 57 -13.44 17.55 5.36
C TYR A 57 -12.64 16.29 5.06
N ALA A 58 -11.84 15.86 6.04
CA ALA A 58 -11.10 14.61 5.92
C ALA A 58 -12.08 13.43 5.93
N GLU A 59 -11.83 12.45 5.07
CA GLU A 59 -12.65 11.26 4.90
C GLU A 59 -11.87 10.01 5.30
N PRO A 60 -12.53 9.00 5.88
CA PRO A 60 -11.88 7.73 6.19
C PRO A 60 -11.60 7.00 4.87
N ARG A 61 -10.35 6.54 4.70
CA ARG A 61 -9.91 5.78 3.52
C ARG A 61 -9.12 4.56 3.93
N GLU A 62 -9.40 3.46 3.24
CA GLU A 62 -8.53 2.29 3.25
C GLU A 62 -7.62 2.36 2.04
N VAL A 63 -6.32 2.26 2.28
CA VAL A 63 -5.29 2.25 1.26
C VAL A 63 -4.63 0.89 1.26
N ARG A 64 -4.57 0.27 0.08
CA ARG A 64 -3.85 -0.97 -0.15
C ARG A 64 -2.73 -0.77 -1.16
N MET A 65 -1.60 -1.34 -0.84
CA MET A 65 -0.37 -1.22 -1.62
C MET A 65 0.08 -2.61 -2.05
N ARG A 66 0.23 -2.82 -3.37
CA ARG A 66 0.88 -4.02 -3.90
C ARG A 66 2.36 -3.72 -4.11
N VAL A 67 3.20 -4.40 -3.34
CA VAL A 67 4.65 -4.26 -3.41
C VAL A 67 5.24 -5.47 -4.11
N LEU A 68 6.03 -5.23 -5.15
CA LEU A 68 6.90 -6.24 -5.74
C LEU A 68 8.28 -6.12 -5.10
N ARG A 69 8.76 -7.21 -4.51
CA ARG A 69 10.12 -7.33 -3.99
C ARG A 69 10.94 -8.27 -4.85
N PHE A 70 12.17 -7.86 -5.13
CA PHE A 70 13.19 -8.71 -5.72
C PHE A 70 14.38 -8.79 -4.76
N ALA A 71 14.77 -10.01 -4.37
CA ALA A 71 15.86 -10.27 -3.42
C ALA A 71 15.75 -9.45 -2.11
N GLY A 72 14.52 -9.24 -1.63
CA GLY A 72 14.22 -8.46 -0.41
C GLY A 72 14.06 -6.95 -0.62
N ILE A 73 14.49 -6.41 -1.76
CA ILE A 73 14.39 -4.98 -2.10
C ILE A 73 13.03 -4.71 -2.75
N ALA A 74 12.32 -3.67 -2.27
CA ALA A 74 11.09 -3.22 -2.93
C ALA A 74 11.45 -2.55 -4.26
N CYS A 75 10.87 -3.03 -5.36
CA CYS A 75 11.13 -2.55 -6.72
C CYS A 75 9.97 -1.73 -7.27
N ARG A 76 8.73 -2.12 -6.94
CA ARG A 76 7.51 -1.47 -7.41
C ARG A 76 6.49 -1.45 -6.29
N CYS A 77 5.74 -0.36 -6.19
CA CYS A 77 4.60 -0.21 -5.30
C CYS A 77 3.45 0.37 -6.11
N GLU A 78 2.30 -0.30 -6.08
CA GLU A 78 1.05 0.21 -6.64
C GLU A 78 0.10 0.52 -5.48
N GLU A 79 -0.27 1.78 -5.33
CA GLU A 79 -1.20 2.23 -4.29
C GLU A 79 -2.61 2.37 -4.86
N LEU A 80 -3.60 1.85 -4.15
CA LEU A 80 -5.01 2.11 -4.42
C LEU A 80 -5.71 2.51 -3.12
N SER A 81 -6.51 3.57 -3.19
CA SER A 81 -7.26 4.12 -2.07
C SER A 81 -8.75 4.03 -2.34
N VAL A 82 -9.51 3.56 -1.36
CA VAL A 82 -10.97 3.43 -1.41
C VAL A 82 -11.57 4.27 -0.28
N ALA A 83 -12.58 5.07 -0.61
CA ALA A 83 -13.35 5.81 0.37
C ALA A 83 -14.19 4.85 1.23
N LEU A 84 -14.11 5.02 2.55
CA LEU A 84 -14.90 4.29 3.51
C LEU A 84 -16.16 5.09 3.87
N PRO A 85 -17.24 4.42 4.30
CA PRO A 85 -18.45 5.12 4.72
C PRO A 85 -18.19 5.91 6.02
N ALA A 86 -18.97 6.96 6.28
CA ALA A 86 -18.69 7.91 7.36
C ALA A 86 -18.70 7.28 8.76
N GLU A 87 -19.45 6.20 8.95
CA GLU A 87 -19.52 5.41 10.19
C GLU A 87 -18.19 4.73 10.52
N ALA A 88 -17.28 4.58 9.53
CA ALA A 88 -15.95 4.04 9.74
C ALA A 88 -15.05 4.97 10.55
N CYS A 89 -15.37 6.28 10.65
CA CYS A 89 -14.60 7.26 11.41
C CYS A 89 -14.46 6.88 12.90
N SER A 90 -15.50 6.30 13.50
CA SER A 90 -15.53 5.97 14.94
C SER A 90 -14.70 4.73 15.29
N ARG A 91 -14.36 3.90 14.30
CA ARG A 91 -13.68 2.60 14.49
C ARG A 91 -12.53 2.38 13.51
N LEU A 92 -11.89 3.47 13.08
CA LEU A 92 -10.90 3.48 12.00
C LEU A 92 -9.76 2.46 12.19
N GLY A 93 -9.31 2.28 13.43
CA GLY A 93 -8.26 1.31 13.79
C GLY A 93 -8.74 -0.13 13.87
N ASP A 94 -10.03 -0.35 14.06
CA ASP A 94 -10.65 -1.66 14.30
C ASP A 94 -11.32 -2.24 13.05
N ILE A 95 -11.21 -1.56 11.91
CA ILE A 95 -11.76 -2.02 10.64
C ILE A 95 -11.04 -3.31 10.24
N ALA A 96 -11.80 -4.40 10.16
CA ALA A 96 -11.29 -5.67 9.70
C ALA A 96 -10.82 -5.56 8.25
N VAL A 97 -9.72 -6.25 7.95
CA VAL A 97 -9.13 -6.24 6.61
C VAL A 97 -10.14 -6.64 5.53
N GLN A 98 -10.99 -7.63 5.82
CA GLN A 98 -11.93 -8.22 4.89
C GLN A 98 -13.17 -7.36 4.66
N GLU A 99 -13.46 -6.40 5.54
CA GLU A 99 -14.73 -5.67 5.59
C GLU A 99 -15.04 -4.91 4.29
N PHE A 100 -13.99 -4.40 3.64
CA PHE A 100 -14.11 -3.66 2.38
C PHE A 100 -13.30 -4.32 1.24
N ASP A 101 -12.99 -5.62 1.35
CA ASP A 101 -12.15 -6.36 0.40
C ASP A 101 -12.68 -6.25 -1.04
N GLU A 102 -13.99 -6.43 -1.21
CA GLU A 102 -14.67 -6.44 -2.52
C GLU A 102 -14.54 -5.12 -3.29
N ARG A 103 -14.28 -4.00 -2.61
CA ARG A 103 -14.08 -2.69 -3.25
C ARG A 103 -12.69 -2.58 -3.90
N PHE A 104 -11.77 -3.48 -3.59
CA PHE A 104 -10.46 -3.56 -4.22
C PHE A 104 -10.48 -4.53 -5.40
N PRO A 105 -9.61 -4.32 -6.41
CA PRO A 105 -9.43 -5.31 -7.47
C PRO A 105 -8.88 -6.62 -6.88
N SER A 106 -9.20 -7.76 -7.46
CA SER A 106 -8.84 -9.11 -6.99
C SER A 106 -7.35 -9.31 -6.63
N ARG A 107 -6.44 -8.63 -7.34
CA ARG A 107 -5.00 -8.63 -7.06
C ARG A 107 -4.59 -7.97 -5.73
N LEU A 108 -5.45 -7.12 -5.17
CA LEU A 108 -5.30 -6.44 -3.87
C LEU A 108 -6.23 -6.99 -2.80
N GLN A 109 -7.17 -7.85 -3.19
CA GLN A 109 -8.03 -8.57 -2.27
C GLN A 109 -7.19 -9.55 -1.44
N VAL A 110 -7.61 -9.71 -0.20
CA VAL A 110 -6.93 -10.54 0.79
C VAL A 110 -7.54 -11.94 0.78
N ALA A 111 -8.80 -12.05 0.34
CA ALA A 111 -9.69 -13.21 0.43
C ALA A 111 -10.02 -13.56 1.89
N PRO A 112 -11.28 -13.95 2.12
CA PRO A 112 -11.61 -15.37 2.00
C PRO A 112 -12.96 -15.63 1.30
N GLN A 113 -12.94 -16.51 0.30
CA GLN A 113 -13.92 -17.60 0.15
C GLN A 113 -13.15 -18.85 -0.28
#